data_AF-A0A843LF29-F1
#
_entry.id   AF-A0A843LF29-F1
#
_cell.length_a   1.000
_cell.length_b   1.000
_cell.length_c   1.000
_cell.angle_alpha   90.00
_cell.angle_beta   90.00
_cell.angle_gamma   90.00
#
_symmetry.space_group_name_H-M   'P 1'
#
loop_
_entity.id
_entity.type
_entity.pdbx_description
1 polymer ?
#
loop_
_entity_poly.entity_id
_entity_poly.type
_entity_poly.pdbx_seq_one_letter_code
_entity_poly.pdbx_strand_id
1 'polypeptide(L)'
;MYRISKDIAYLSAGGSCAYHCAYCYSRDGQYKQGPQDSLTDLIGEIRDLVLLNRIKTIKVGCDIEFFVNQAFGTELIRQIWKWGPNISFATKMSLNEDVVEELKEMNDEMSSRPKPKRMAAFVSIIGVGTARKLEPDLPSPEERIDCVARLYGAGIPTFVYMKPIMPCIPTNEIREVIAKTRRACSGYVMGSGIFSQNKLRIAGTTAAREITVPNWFSERTGGPYYEVVDPRMEKFLKKSRFFSCSNHALDYVIDASKKD
;
A
#
# COMPACT_ATOMS: atom_id res chain seq x y z
N MET A 1 16.85 1.22 3.13
CA MET A 1 15.58 1.74 3.69
C MET A 1 14.67 2.39 2.62
N TYR A 2 15.08 2.42 1.34
CA TYR A 2 14.16 2.64 0.22
C TYR A 2 14.63 1.90 -1.03
N ARG A 3 13.77 1.80 -2.05
CA ARG A 3 14.09 1.35 -3.41
C ARG A 3 13.68 2.41 -4.41
N ILE A 4 14.47 2.63 -5.46
CA ILE A 4 14.09 3.53 -6.55
C ILE A 4 13.74 2.70 -7.77
N SER A 5 12.61 3.01 -8.39
CA SER A 5 12.29 2.56 -9.73
C SER A 5 11.81 3.76 -10.53
N LYS A 6 12.55 4.12 -11.58
CA LYS A 6 12.33 5.36 -12.35
C LYS A 6 12.38 6.59 -11.43
N ASP A 7 11.30 7.37 -11.35
CA ASP A 7 11.16 8.56 -10.52
C ASP A 7 10.31 8.33 -9.25
N ILE A 8 10.20 7.05 -8.83
CA ILE A 8 9.45 6.63 -7.64
C ILE A 8 10.41 6.04 -6.61
N ALA A 9 10.38 6.57 -5.38
CA ALA A 9 11.03 5.98 -4.22
C ALA A 9 10.01 5.21 -3.37
N TYR A 10 10.31 3.95 -3.05
CA TYR A 10 9.52 3.06 -2.19
C TYR A 10 10.20 3.00 -0.83
N LEU A 11 9.61 3.59 0.21
CA LEU A 11 10.14 3.58 1.56
C LEU A 11 9.87 2.25 2.26
N SER A 12 10.86 1.82 3.03
CA SER A 12 10.87 0.61 3.86
C SER A 12 11.62 0.96 5.14
N ALA A 13 11.02 0.92 6.33
CA ALA A 13 11.76 1.34 7.54
C ALA A 13 12.86 0.35 7.97
N GLY A 14 13.09 -0.74 7.22
CA GLY A 14 13.85 -1.87 7.73
C GLY A 14 13.15 -2.54 8.90
N GLY A 15 13.59 -3.75 9.27
CA GLY A 15 13.00 -4.51 10.37
C GLY A 15 11.63 -5.17 10.11
N SER A 16 11.28 -6.14 10.96
CA SER A 16 10.02 -6.89 10.82
C SER A 16 8.81 -6.05 11.22
N CYS A 17 7.78 -6.02 10.36
CA CYS A 17 6.47 -5.49 10.71
C CYS A 17 5.94 -6.12 12.00
N ALA A 18 5.34 -5.30 12.88
CA ALA A 18 4.82 -5.74 14.19
C ALA A 18 3.70 -6.80 14.09
N TYR A 19 3.05 -6.91 12.93
CA TYR A 19 1.89 -7.78 12.72
C TYR A 19 2.25 -9.12 12.05
N HIS A 20 1.42 -10.13 12.28
CA HIS A 20 1.66 -11.51 11.87
C HIS A 20 0.72 -11.96 10.74
N CYS A 21 0.62 -11.19 9.65
CA CYS A 21 -0.21 -11.62 8.52
C CYS A 21 0.34 -12.94 7.96
N ALA A 22 -0.50 -13.97 7.84
CA ALA A 22 -0.09 -15.33 7.49
C ALA A 22 0.60 -15.39 6.11
N TYR A 23 0.15 -14.56 5.17
CA TYR A 23 0.68 -14.45 3.81
C TYR A 23 1.82 -13.43 3.65
N CYS A 24 2.27 -12.77 4.72
CA CYS A 24 3.25 -11.70 4.63
C CYS A 24 4.59 -12.22 4.11
N TYR A 25 5.03 -11.72 2.95
CA TYR A 25 6.34 -12.05 2.40
C TYR A 25 7.48 -11.46 3.24
N SER A 26 7.31 -10.31 3.90
CA SER A 26 8.38 -9.69 4.70
C SER A 26 8.68 -10.43 6.01
N ARG A 27 7.93 -11.50 6.31
CA ARG A 27 8.07 -12.34 7.50
C ARG A 27 8.24 -13.83 7.18
N ASP A 28 8.89 -14.15 6.06
CA ASP A 28 9.07 -15.55 5.64
C ASP A 28 10.52 -16.07 5.72
N GLY A 29 11.43 -15.24 6.26
CA GLY A 29 12.85 -15.55 6.44
C GLY A 29 13.69 -15.41 5.16
N GLN A 30 13.08 -15.23 4.00
CA GLN A 30 13.75 -15.04 2.71
C GLN A 30 13.79 -13.57 2.27
N TYR A 31 13.04 -12.72 2.98
CA TYR A 31 13.04 -11.27 2.81
C TYR A 31 14.22 -10.65 3.56
N LYS A 32 15.19 -10.08 2.84
CA LYS A 32 16.23 -9.28 3.49
C LYS A 32 15.60 -7.99 3.99
N GLN A 33 15.54 -7.83 5.29
CA GLN A 33 15.24 -6.56 5.90
C GLN A 33 16.27 -5.52 5.41
N GLY A 34 15.82 -4.33 5.01
CA GLY A 34 16.75 -3.25 4.67
C GLY A 34 17.67 -2.92 5.85
N PRO A 35 18.85 -2.30 5.63
CA PRO A 35 19.73 -1.91 6.73
C PRO A 35 18.96 -1.05 7.74
N GLN A 36 19.20 -1.31 9.04
CA GLN A 36 18.67 -0.54 10.17
C GLN A 36 19.41 0.80 10.33
N ASP A 37 19.68 1.50 9.23
CA ASP A 37 20.21 2.85 9.36
C ASP A 37 19.17 3.72 10.10
N SER A 38 19.59 4.83 10.69
CA SER A 38 18.63 5.75 11.32
C SER A 38 17.71 6.32 10.22
N LEU A 39 16.40 6.41 10.48
CA LEU A 39 15.45 7.07 9.55
C LEU A 39 15.96 8.45 9.10
N THR A 40 16.72 9.12 9.97
CA THR A 40 17.28 10.47 9.81
C THR A 40 18.23 10.60 8.63
N ASP A 41 19.22 9.71 8.49
CA ASP A 41 20.24 9.80 7.43
C ASP A 41 19.63 9.53 6.04
N LEU A 42 18.65 8.63 6.00
CA LEU A 42 17.94 8.25 4.78
C LEU A 42 17.02 9.34 4.25
N ILE A 43 16.32 10.02 5.17
CA ILE A 43 15.45 11.15 4.86
C ILE A 43 16.27 12.24 4.14
N GLY A 44 17.54 12.43 4.50
CA GLY A 44 18.45 13.35 3.82
C GLY A 44 18.70 13.01 2.35
N GLU A 45 19.09 11.76 2.05
CA GLU A 45 19.40 11.35 0.68
C GLU A 45 18.17 11.42 -0.25
N ILE A 46 17.02 10.91 0.21
CA ILE A 46 15.80 10.95 -0.61
C ILE A 46 15.34 12.40 -0.81
N ARG A 47 15.42 13.25 0.23
CA ARG A 47 15.13 14.67 0.11
C ARG A 47 15.96 15.30 -1.00
N ASP A 48 17.26 15.07 -1.01
CA ASP A 48 18.15 15.67 -1.99
C ASP A 48 17.80 15.20 -3.41
N LEU A 49 17.42 13.92 -3.59
CA LEU A 49 16.93 13.41 -4.87
C LEU A 49 15.59 14.01 -5.31
N VAL A 50 14.68 14.32 -4.38
CA VAL A 50 13.43 15.05 -4.67
C VAL A 50 13.74 16.48 -5.09
N LEU A 51 14.62 17.18 -4.37
CA LEU A 51 15.03 18.55 -4.67
C LEU A 51 15.76 18.66 -6.02
N LEU A 52 16.54 17.64 -6.39
CA LEU A 52 17.14 17.49 -7.72
C LEU A 52 16.15 17.04 -8.81
N ASN A 53 14.85 16.93 -8.48
CA ASN A 53 13.77 16.50 -9.38
C ASN A 53 13.99 15.11 -10.01
N ARG A 54 14.77 14.25 -9.35
CA ARG A 54 15.00 12.85 -9.77
C ARG A 54 13.91 11.93 -9.24
N ILE A 55 13.33 12.26 -8.09
CA ILE A 55 12.20 11.55 -7.51
C ILE A 55 10.98 12.48 -7.48
N LYS A 56 9.89 12.03 -8.11
CA LYS A 56 8.63 12.76 -8.17
C LYS A 56 7.57 12.19 -7.24
N THR A 57 7.71 10.93 -6.84
CA THR A 57 6.73 10.22 -6.01
C THR A 57 7.44 9.44 -4.91
N ILE A 58 6.91 9.54 -3.69
CA ILE A 58 7.35 8.73 -2.56
C ILE A 58 6.21 7.83 -2.11
N LYS A 59 6.48 6.53 -1.98
CA LYS A 59 5.54 5.52 -1.51
C LYS A 59 5.91 5.04 -0.11
N VAL A 60 5.01 5.23 0.84
CA VAL A 60 5.15 4.83 2.25
C VAL A 60 4.36 3.55 2.50
N GLY A 61 4.89 2.61 3.29
CA GLY A 61 4.17 1.38 3.65
C GLY A 61 4.15 0.30 2.56
N CYS A 62 5.22 0.17 1.78
CA CYS A 62 5.27 -0.82 0.70
C CYS A 62 5.54 -2.25 1.18
N ASP A 63 6.24 -2.44 2.30
CA ASP A 63 6.68 -3.74 2.82
C ASP A 63 6.48 -3.92 4.34
N ILE A 64 6.33 -2.83 5.06
CA ILE A 64 6.03 -2.79 6.50
C ILE A 64 4.89 -1.80 6.78
N GLU A 65 4.33 -1.86 7.98
CA GLU A 65 3.26 -0.96 8.44
C GLU A 65 3.84 0.22 9.22
N PHE A 66 3.74 1.44 8.67
CA PHE A 66 4.26 2.66 9.32
C PHE A 66 3.26 3.25 10.33
N PHE A 67 1.97 2.90 10.23
CA PHE A 67 0.93 3.45 11.10
C PHE A 67 0.66 2.58 12.34
N VAL A 68 1.51 1.58 12.65
CA VAL A 68 1.50 0.90 13.96
C VAL A 68 1.53 1.95 15.07
N ASN A 69 2.44 2.93 14.92
CA ASN A 69 2.40 4.18 15.63
C ASN A 69 1.94 5.25 14.63
N GLN A 70 0.67 5.66 14.72
CA GLN A 70 0.11 6.61 13.76
C GLN A 70 0.78 7.98 13.81
N ALA A 71 1.25 8.43 14.99
CA ALA A 71 2.00 9.68 15.11
C ALA A 71 3.33 9.61 14.34
N PHE A 72 4.03 8.49 14.43
CA PHE A 72 5.25 8.26 13.65
C PHE A 72 4.97 8.22 12.14
N GLY A 73 3.94 7.48 11.70
CA GLY A 73 3.57 7.43 10.28
C GLY A 73 3.17 8.79 9.71
N THR A 74 2.44 9.59 10.50
CA THR A 74 1.99 10.93 10.12
C THR A 74 3.14 11.93 10.10
N GLU A 75 4.05 11.87 11.08
CA GLU A 75 5.26 12.70 11.09
C GLU A 75 6.18 12.39 9.91
N LEU A 76 6.33 11.11 9.55
CA LEU A 76 7.08 10.73 8.36
C LEU A 76 6.48 11.35 7.09
N ILE A 77 5.15 11.27 6.92
CA ILE A 77 4.46 11.91 5.79
C ILE A 77 4.66 13.43 5.83
N ARG A 78 4.57 14.07 7.00
CA ARG A 78 4.82 15.51 7.18
C ARG A 78 6.22 15.92 6.76
N GLN A 79 7.25 15.14 7.10
CA GLN A 79 8.61 15.42 6.66
C GLN A 79 8.77 15.32 5.14
N ILE A 80 8.21 14.27 4.53
CA ILE A 80 8.24 14.06 3.08
C ILE A 80 7.48 15.16 2.33
N TRP A 81 6.32 15.55 2.85
CA TRP A 81 5.44 16.57 2.30
C TRP A 81 6.13 17.93 2.10
N LYS A 82 7.07 18.29 2.98
CA LYS A 82 7.87 19.52 2.88
C LYS A 82 8.71 19.59 1.60
N TRP A 83 9.05 18.45 1.00
CA TRP A 83 9.91 18.40 -0.19
C TRP A 83 9.14 18.50 -1.50
N GLY A 84 7.81 18.41 -1.46
CA GLY A 84 6.94 18.52 -2.63
C GLY A 84 6.92 17.36 -3.64
N PRO A 85 7.12 16.08 -3.28
CA PRO A 85 6.78 14.97 -4.16
C PRO A 85 5.27 14.70 -4.14
N ASN A 86 4.78 13.86 -5.06
CA ASN A 86 3.53 13.13 -4.82
C ASN A 86 3.76 12.11 -3.70
N ILE A 87 2.73 11.82 -2.92
CA ILE A 87 2.80 10.89 -1.81
C ILE A 87 1.75 9.82 -2.01
N SER A 88 2.14 8.56 -1.84
CA SER A 88 1.15 7.51 -1.56
C SER A 88 1.54 6.76 -0.31
N PHE A 89 0.56 6.39 0.50
CA PHE A 89 0.80 5.51 1.63
C PHE A 89 -0.16 4.32 1.60
N ALA A 90 0.32 3.16 2.04
CA ALA A 90 -0.52 2.00 2.25
C ALA A 90 -0.57 1.64 3.74
N THR A 91 -1.73 1.21 4.21
CA THR A 91 -1.91 0.82 5.61
C THR A 91 -2.98 -0.26 5.76
N LYS A 92 -2.89 -1.05 6.82
CA LYS A 92 -3.95 -1.91 7.36
C LYS A 92 -4.54 -1.34 8.64
N MET A 93 -4.10 -0.16 9.07
CA MET A 93 -4.57 0.48 10.28
C MET A 93 -5.88 1.22 10.06
N SER A 94 -6.70 1.28 11.12
CA SER A 94 -7.79 2.24 11.21
C SER A 94 -7.21 3.54 11.77
N LEU A 95 -6.98 4.52 10.89
CA LEU A 95 -6.38 5.80 11.28
C LEU A 95 -7.35 6.60 12.13
N ASN A 96 -6.90 7.33 13.15
CA ASN A 96 -7.77 8.11 14.03
C ASN A 96 -8.21 9.42 13.34
N GLU A 97 -9.26 10.06 13.85
CA GLU A 97 -9.79 11.31 13.27
C GLU A 97 -8.74 12.42 13.21
N ASP A 98 -7.99 12.64 14.29
CA ASP A 98 -6.91 13.63 14.33
C ASP A 98 -5.86 13.39 13.23
N VAL A 99 -5.48 12.13 13.00
CA VAL A 99 -4.53 11.75 11.96
C VAL A 99 -5.11 11.99 10.57
N VAL A 100 -6.41 11.71 10.36
CA VAL A 100 -7.08 11.99 9.09
C VAL A 100 -7.15 13.49 8.84
N GLU A 101 -7.40 14.31 9.85
CA GLU A 101 -7.43 15.77 9.72
C GLU A 101 -6.02 16.32 9.38
N GLU A 102 -4.97 15.85 10.05
CA GLU A 102 -3.59 16.24 9.71
C GLU A 102 -3.21 15.86 8.27
N LEU A 103 -3.61 14.67 7.81
CA LEU A 103 -3.39 14.23 6.43
C LEU A 103 -4.21 15.06 5.43
N LYS A 104 -5.42 15.47 5.81
CA LYS A 104 -6.28 16.35 5.02
C LYS A 104 -5.64 17.71 4.82
N GLU A 105 -5.20 18.37 5.89
CA GLU A 105 -4.52 19.67 5.82
C GLU A 105 -3.32 19.62 4.86
N MET A 106 -2.49 18.58 4.98
CA MET A 106 -1.36 18.36 4.09
C MET A 106 -1.80 18.16 2.62
N ASN A 107 -2.85 17.37 2.37
CA ASN A 107 -3.39 17.11 1.04
C ASN A 107 -4.00 18.36 0.38
N ASP A 108 -4.71 19.18 1.16
CA ASP A 108 -5.30 20.44 0.70
C ASP A 108 -4.20 21.43 0.30
N GLU A 109 -3.15 21.56 1.11
CA GLU A 109 -1.99 22.40 0.75
C GLU A 109 -1.24 21.85 -0.48
N MET A 110 -1.01 20.53 -0.57
CA MET A 110 -0.40 19.93 -1.75
C MET A 110 -1.16 20.27 -3.04
N SER A 111 -2.48 20.38 -2.94
CA SER A 111 -3.37 20.64 -4.06
C SER A 111 -3.46 22.11 -4.46
N SER A 112 -3.22 23.04 -3.53
CA SER A 112 -3.27 24.49 -3.77
C SER A 112 -1.96 25.10 -4.30
N ARG A 113 -0.86 24.32 -4.31
CA ARG A 113 0.45 24.77 -4.84
C ARG A 113 0.40 25.09 -6.34
N PRO A 114 1.23 26.02 -6.87
CA PRO A 114 1.26 26.35 -8.31
C PRO A 114 1.54 25.16 -9.24
N LYS A 115 2.26 24.15 -8.73
CA LYS A 115 2.41 22.83 -9.36
C LYS A 115 1.80 21.79 -8.42
N PRO A 116 0.48 21.53 -8.53
CA PRO A 116 -0.21 20.67 -7.58
C PRO A 116 0.42 19.28 -7.49
N LYS A 117 0.49 18.77 -6.26
CA LYS A 117 0.91 17.40 -5.95
C LYS A 117 -0.28 16.64 -5.39
N ARG A 118 -0.17 15.31 -5.39
CA ARG A 118 -1.26 14.44 -4.93
C ARG A 118 -0.82 13.55 -3.78
N MET A 119 -1.70 13.41 -2.79
CA MET A 119 -1.67 12.33 -1.83
C MET A 119 -2.64 11.23 -2.29
N ALA A 120 -2.28 9.96 -2.07
CA ALA A 120 -3.21 8.84 -2.24
C ALA A 120 -3.06 7.81 -1.11
N ALA A 121 -4.18 7.45 -0.50
CA ALA A 121 -4.24 6.44 0.55
C ALA A 121 -4.61 5.07 -0.03
N PHE A 122 -3.96 4.00 0.43
CA PHE A 122 -4.25 2.62 0.04
C PHE A 122 -4.54 1.79 1.29
N VAL A 123 -5.82 1.65 1.63
CA VAL A 123 -6.24 0.89 2.82
C VAL A 123 -6.45 -0.56 2.41
N SER A 124 -5.66 -1.47 3.00
CA SER A 124 -5.66 -2.87 2.59
C SER A 124 -6.77 -3.66 3.27
N ILE A 125 -7.63 -4.28 2.47
CA ILE A 125 -8.78 -5.08 2.92
C ILE A 125 -8.88 -6.28 1.97
N ILE A 126 -8.57 -7.48 2.45
CA ILE A 126 -8.54 -8.69 1.61
C ILE A 126 -9.87 -9.45 1.61
N GLY A 127 -10.69 -9.29 2.64
CA GLY A 127 -11.99 -9.95 2.82
C GLY A 127 -12.60 -9.56 4.17
N VAL A 128 -13.91 -9.76 4.34
CA VAL A 128 -14.64 -9.39 5.57
C VAL A 128 -14.61 -10.49 6.65
N GLY A 129 -14.36 -11.75 6.26
CA GLY A 129 -14.36 -12.90 7.15
C GLY A 129 -12.99 -13.56 7.22
N THR A 130 -12.43 -13.90 6.06
CA THR A 130 -11.14 -14.59 5.93
C THR A 130 -9.99 -13.76 6.51
N ALA A 131 -10.08 -12.43 6.46
CA ALA A 131 -9.09 -11.53 7.05
C ALA A 131 -8.86 -11.80 8.55
N ARG A 132 -9.88 -12.11 9.36
CA ARG A 132 -9.69 -12.39 10.79
C ARG A 132 -8.75 -13.57 11.06
N LYS A 133 -8.66 -14.53 10.13
CA LYS A 133 -7.75 -15.68 10.23
C LYS A 133 -6.37 -15.36 9.69
N LEU A 134 -6.29 -14.57 8.61
CA LEU A 134 -5.05 -14.27 7.91
C LEU A 134 -4.31 -13.05 8.47
N GLU A 135 -4.99 -12.19 9.20
CA GLU A 135 -4.54 -10.89 9.72
C GLU A 135 -5.02 -10.72 11.19
N PRO A 136 -4.68 -11.63 12.13
CA PRO A 136 -5.30 -11.71 13.45
C PRO A 136 -5.04 -10.50 14.36
N ASP A 137 -3.88 -9.83 14.20
CA ASP A 137 -3.43 -8.74 15.08
C ASP A 137 -3.82 -7.34 14.55
N LEU A 138 -4.57 -7.29 13.45
CA LEU A 138 -4.90 -6.06 12.75
C LEU A 138 -6.33 -5.62 13.04
N PRO A 139 -6.64 -4.32 12.86
CA PRO A 139 -8.02 -3.86 12.86
C PRO A 139 -8.90 -4.69 11.94
N SER A 140 -10.14 -4.89 12.39
CA SER A 140 -11.14 -5.63 11.64
C SER A 140 -11.34 -5.04 10.23
N PRO A 141 -11.79 -5.84 9.26
CA PRO A 141 -12.19 -5.33 7.95
C PRO A 141 -13.21 -4.19 8.05
N GLU A 142 -14.13 -4.25 9.00
CA GLU A 142 -15.13 -3.22 9.27
C GLU A 142 -14.48 -1.89 9.68
N GLU A 143 -13.58 -1.89 10.67
CA GLU A 143 -12.85 -0.67 11.07
C GLU A 143 -12.02 -0.08 9.93
N ARG A 144 -11.46 -0.94 9.06
CA ARG A 144 -10.74 -0.50 7.86
C ARG A 144 -11.67 0.08 6.79
N ILE A 145 -12.89 -0.41 6.66
CA ILE A 145 -13.91 0.19 5.77
C ILE A 145 -14.29 1.59 6.28
N ASP A 146 -14.42 1.76 7.59
CA ASP A 146 -14.69 3.07 8.19
C ASP A 146 -13.50 4.03 8.01
N CYS A 147 -12.27 3.52 8.10
CA CYS A 147 -11.05 4.25 7.76
C CYS A 147 -11.06 4.73 6.29
N VAL A 148 -11.44 3.85 5.35
CA VAL A 148 -11.62 4.21 3.94
C VAL A 148 -12.62 5.37 3.79
N ALA A 149 -13.76 5.28 4.47
CA ALA A 149 -14.79 6.31 4.40
C ALA A 149 -14.32 7.65 4.96
N ARG A 150 -13.59 7.66 6.08
CA ARG A 150 -13.05 8.88 6.71
C ARG A 150 -12.01 9.56 5.82
N LEU A 151 -11.03 8.80 5.32
CA LEU A 151 -10.01 9.35 4.40
C LEU A 151 -10.62 9.89 3.10
N TYR A 152 -11.59 9.17 2.52
CA TYR A 152 -12.27 9.62 1.32
C TYR A 152 -13.14 10.87 1.57
N GLY A 153 -13.88 10.90 2.69
CA GLY A 153 -14.68 12.05 3.11
C GLY A 153 -13.84 13.30 3.39
N ALA A 154 -12.60 13.11 3.83
CA ALA A 154 -11.62 14.17 4.00
C ALA A 154 -11.01 14.68 2.66
N GLY A 155 -11.48 14.18 1.51
CA GLY A 155 -10.99 14.61 0.20
C GLY A 155 -9.67 13.97 -0.23
N ILE A 156 -9.13 13.01 0.55
CA ILE A 156 -7.92 12.28 0.19
C ILE A 156 -8.30 11.16 -0.80
N PRO A 157 -7.71 11.11 -2.01
CA PRO A 157 -7.91 10.00 -2.93
C PRO A 157 -7.59 8.64 -2.27
N THR A 158 -8.62 7.84 -2.02
CA THR A 158 -8.50 6.65 -1.18
C THR A 158 -8.87 5.38 -1.92
N PHE A 159 -7.95 4.42 -2.02
CA PHE A 159 -8.16 3.15 -2.72
C PHE A 159 -8.28 1.99 -1.74
N VAL A 160 -9.16 1.06 -2.05
CA VAL A 160 -9.20 -0.22 -1.34
C VAL A 160 -8.16 -1.15 -1.96
N TYR A 161 -7.19 -1.56 -1.15
CA TYR A 161 -6.04 -2.33 -1.59
C TYR A 161 -6.23 -3.83 -1.29
N MET A 162 -6.85 -4.52 -2.24
CA MET A 162 -7.10 -5.96 -2.20
C MET A 162 -5.87 -6.73 -2.68
N LYS A 163 -4.82 -6.73 -1.87
CA LYS A 163 -3.57 -7.43 -2.16
C LYS A 163 -3.08 -8.21 -0.93
N PRO A 164 -3.02 -9.54 -1.00
CA PRO A 164 -3.31 -10.38 -2.16
C PRO A 164 -4.80 -10.75 -2.30
N ILE A 165 -5.27 -10.94 -3.53
CA ILE A 165 -6.42 -11.81 -3.81
C ILE A 165 -5.89 -13.25 -3.89
N MET A 166 -6.47 -14.15 -3.10
CA MET A 166 -6.06 -15.56 -3.01
C MET A 166 -7.27 -16.49 -3.17
N PRO A 167 -7.09 -17.71 -3.71
CA PRO A 167 -8.16 -18.71 -3.83
C PRO A 167 -8.89 -19.01 -2.52
N CYS A 168 -8.17 -19.02 -1.39
CA CYS A 168 -8.75 -19.23 -0.06
C CYS A 168 -9.71 -18.12 0.40
N ILE A 169 -9.70 -16.94 -0.25
CA ILE A 169 -10.65 -15.86 0.00
C ILE A 169 -11.90 -16.09 -0.86
N PRO A 170 -13.10 -16.26 -0.26
CA PRO A 170 -14.34 -16.44 -0.99
C PRO A 170 -14.71 -15.23 -1.86
N THR A 171 -15.31 -15.48 -3.03
CA THR A 171 -15.70 -14.40 -3.97
C THR A 171 -16.80 -13.49 -3.41
N ASN A 172 -17.70 -14.01 -2.58
CA ASN A 172 -18.71 -13.19 -1.91
C ASN A 172 -18.07 -12.18 -0.95
N GLU A 173 -16.99 -12.54 -0.24
CA GLU A 173 -16.28 -11.57 0.61
C GLU A 173 -15.69 -10.42 -0.20
N ILE A 174 -15.06 -10.72 -1.35
CA ILE A 174 -14.53 -9.68 -2.25
C ILE A 174 -15.66 -8.75 -2.72
N ARG A 175 -16.80 -9.33 -3.14
CA ARG A 175 -17.98 -8.56 -3.58
C ARG A 175 -18.56 -7.71 -2.45
N GLU A 176 -18.53 -8.22 -1.22
CA GLU A 176 -19.02 -7.51 -0.04
C GLU A 176 -18.15 -6.30 0.28
N VAL A 177 -16.81 -6.45 0.28
CA VAL A 177 -15.89 -5.32 0.44
C VAL A 177 -16.18 -4.25 -0.62
N ILE A 178 -16.34 -4.64 -1.89
CA ILE A 178 -16.69 -3.70 -2.98
C ILE A 178 -18.03 -3.03 -2.69
N ALA A 179 -19.07 -3.78 -2.32
CA ALA A 179 -20.40 -3.24 -2.06
C ALA A 179 -20.39 -2.20 -0.92
N LYS A 180 -19.64 -2.48 0.15
CA LYS A 180 -19.51 -1.60 1.32
C LYS A 180 -18.68 -0.33 1.04
N THR A 181 -17.73 -0.38 0.11
CA THR A 181 -16.75 0.72 -0.12
C THR A 181 -16.98 1.53 -1.39
N ARG A 182 -17.76 1.05 -2.38
CA ARG A 182 -17.86 1.66 -3.72
C ARG A 182 -18.28 3.12 -3.76
N ARG A 183 -18.97 3.61 -2.72
CA ARG A 183 -19.44 5.00 -2.59
C ARG A 183 -18.45 5.91 -1.84
N ALA A 184 -17.42 5.32 -1.25
CA ALA A 184 -16.50 5.99 -0.34
C ALA A 184 -15.02 5.66 -0.68
N CYS A 185 -14.72 5.42 -1.96
CA CYS A 185 -13.35 5.19 -2.40
C CYS A 185 -13.13 5.72 -3.82
N SER A 186 -11.87 6.00 -4.15
CA SER A 186 -11.34 6.37 -5.46
C SER A 186 -11.21 5.18 -6.42
N GLY A 187 -11.13 3.96 -5.90
CA GLY A 187 -11.09 2.73 -6.70
C GLY A 187 -10.51 1.54 -5.93
N TYR A 188 -10.18 0.49 -6.67
CA TYR A 188 -9.69 -0.78 -6.14
C TYR A 188 -8.36 -1.15 -6.77
N VAL A 189 -7.40 -1.56 -5.95
CA VAL A 189 -6.16 -2.18 -6.45
C VAL A 189 -6.18 -3.64 -6.10
N MET A 190 -6.09 -4.51 -7.12
CA MET A 190 -6.07 -5.95 -6.96
C MET A 190 -4.69 -6.49 -7.33
N GLY A 191 -4.10 -7.29 -6.44
CA GLY A 191 -2.77 -7.85 -6.66
C GLY A 191 -2.71 -9.35 -6.39
N SER A 192 -1.83 -10.02 -7.12
CA SER A 192 -1.40 -11.39 -6.85
C SER A 192 -0.72 -11.51 -5.48
N GLY A 193 -0.73 -12.72 -4.94
CA GLY A 193 0.06 -13.06 -3.76
C GLY A 193 1.46 -13.50 -4.13
N ILE A 194 2.44 -13.02 -3.36
CA ILE A 194 3.85 -13.40 -3.47
C ILE A 194 4.18 -14.20 -2.22
N PHE A 195 4.67 -15.42 -2.41
CA PHE A 195 4.94 -16.36 -1.32
C PHE A 195 6.30 -17.00 -1.51
N SER A 196 7.02 -17.22 -0.42
CA SER A 196 8.03 -18.27 -0.40
C SER A 196 7.38 -19.65 -0.47
N GLN A 197 8.18 -20.66 -0.83
CA GLN A 197 7.77 -22.06 -0.87
C GLN A 197 7.00 -22.49 0.40
N ASN A 198 7.48 -22.10 1.58
CA ASN A 198 6.88 -22.50 2.86
C ASN A 198 5.50 -21.89 3.12
N LYS A 199 5.17 -20.77 2.45
CA LYS A 199 3.89 -20.06 2.60
C LYS A 199 2.91 -20.30 1.47
N LEU A 200 3.29 -21.02 0.40
CA LEU A 200 2.37 -21.35 -0.71
C LEU A 200 1.07 -22.00 -0.24
N ARG A 201 1.14 -22.88 0.78
CA ARG A 201 -0.03 -23.53 1.37
C ARG A 201 -1.10 -22.55 1.87
N ILE A 202 -0.73 -21.31 2.22
CA ILE A 202 -1.66 -20.28 2.71
C ILE A 202 -2.60 -19.81 1.60
N ALA A 203 -2.15 -19.83 0.34
CA ALA A 203 -2.96 -19.38 -0.78
C ALA A 203 -4.16 -20.31 -1.06
N GLY A 204 -4.13 -21.55 -0.57
CA GLY A 204 -5.16 -22.55 -0.82
C GLY A 204 -5.13 -23.12 -2.24
N THR A 205 -3.95 -23.14 -2.90
CA THR A 205 -3.76 -23.70 -4.24
C THR A 205 -2.34 -24.24 -4.42
N THR A 206 -2.17 -25.16 -5.37
CA THR A 206 -0.87 -25.61 -5.88
C THR A 206 -0.44 -24.87 -7.15
N ALA A 207 -1.37 -24.13 -7.78
CA ALA A 207 -1.09 -23.33 -8.97
C ALA A 207 -0.33 -22.06 -8.59
N ALA A 208 0.99 -22.09 -8.75
CA ALA A 208 1.87 -20.96 -8.51
C ALA A 208 3.01 -20.95 -9.54
N ARG A 209 3.47 -19.76 -9.91
CA ARG A 209 4.58 -19.57 -10.84
C ARG A 209 5.78 -19.04 -10.10
N GLU A 210 6.93 -19.67 -10.25
CA GLU A 210 8.19 -19.10 -9.76
C GLU A 210 8.47 -17.75 -10.43
N ILE A 211 8.80 -16.74 -9.65
CA ILE A 211 9.03 -15.38 -10.12
C ILE A 211 10.39 -14.84 -9.68
N THR A 212 10.94 -13.99 -10.54
CA THR A 212 11.90 -13.00 -10.08
C THR A 212 11.14 -11.93 -9.30
N VAL A 213 11.49 -11.75 -8.03
CA VAL A 213 10.85 -10.72 -7.20
C VAL A 213 10.95 -9.35 -7.86
N PRO A 214 9.90 -8.51 -7.80
CA PRO A 214 9.90 -7.21 -8.46
C PRO A 214 10.99 -6.27 -7.94
N ASN A 215 11.40 -5.28 -8.73
CA ASN A 215 12.49 -4.35 -8.37
C ASN A 215 12.20 -3.47 -7.13
N TRP A 216 10.95 -3.38 -6.69
CA TRP A 216 10.55 -2.73 -5.44
C TRP A 216 10.65 -3.66 -4.21
N PHE A 217 10.86 -4.95 -4.42
CA PHE A 217 11.04 -5.96 -3.39
C PHE A 217 12.47 -5.88 -2.82
N SER A 218 12.65 -6.16 -1.54
CA SER A 218 13.99 -6.13 -0.95
C SER A 218 14.88 -7.26 -1.48
N GLU A 219 16.17 -7.19 -1.15
CA GLU A 219 17.14 -8.22 -1.52
C GLU A 219 16.75 -9.62 -1.00
N ARG A 220 17.24 -10.65 -1.68
CA ARG A 220 16.97 -12.05 -1.34
C ARG A 220 17.96 -12.56 -0.30
N THR A 221 17.47 -13.28 0.70
CA THR A 221 18.32 -14.13 1.57
C THR A 221 18.10 -15.63 1.36
N GLY A 222 17.17 -16.03 0.48
CA GLY A 222 16.73 -17.43 0.36
C GLY A 222 16.33 -17.88 -1.05
N GLY A 223 15.55 -18.96 -1.10
CA GLY A 223 15.09 -19.64 -2.31
C GLY A 223 14.08 -18.85 -3.17
N PRO A 224 13.44 -19.52 -4.14
CA PRO A 224 12.52 -18.85 -5.06
C PRO A 224 11.25 -18.33 -4.36
N TYR A 225 10.73 -17.24 -4.91
CA TYR A 225 9.38 -16.76 -4.62
C TYR A 225 8.43 -17.22 -5.72
N TYR A 226 7.18 -17.38 -5.33
CA TYR A 226 6.11 -17.84 -6.18
C TYR A 226 4.97 -16.83 -6.18
N GLU A 227 4.48 -16.54 -7.37
CA GLU A 227 3.30 -15.74 -7.58
C GLU A 227 2.08 -16.64 -7.72
N VAL A 228 1.07 -16.37 -6.91
CA VAL A 228 -0.27 -16.93 -7.08
C VAL A 228 -1.15 -15.86 -7.68
N VAL A 229 -1.51 -16.05 -8.94
CA VAL A 229 -2.46 -15.20 -9.67
C VAL A 229 -3.82 -15.86 -9.58
N ASP A 230 -4.77 -15.15 -8.98
CA ASP A 230 -6.15 -15.61 -8.92
C ASP A 230 -6.90 -15.19 -10.20
N PRO A 231 -7.43 -16.14 -11.01
CA PRO A 231 -8.11 -15.82 -12.27
C PRO A 231 -9.31 -14.89 -12.10
N ARG A 232 -9.91 -14.83 -10.90
CA ARG A 232 -11.07 -13.97 -10.62
C ARG A 232 -10.70 -12.49 -10.77
N MET A 233 -9.44 -12.11 -10.60
CA MET A 233 -8.96 -10.73 -10.77
C MET A 233 -9.24 -10.19 -12.18
N GLU A 234 -9.11 -11.01 -13.23
CA GLU A 234 -9.26 -10.56 -14.62
C GLU A 234 -10.63 -9.92 -14.88
N LYS A 235 -11.68 -10.48 -14.29
CA LYS A 235 -13.04 -9.96 -14.45
C LYS A 235 -13.20 -8.58 -13.80
N PHE A 236 -12.53 -8.35 -12.69
CA PHE A 236 -12.58 -7.07 -11.99
C PHE A 236 -11.71 -6.01 -12.68
N LEU A 237 -10.51 -6.38 -13.12
CA LEU A 237 -9.56 -5.49 -13.78
C LEU A 237 -10.05 -4.95 -15.13
N LYS A 238 -11.07 -5.56 -15.74
CA LYS A 238 -11.77 -5.03 -16.93
C LYS A 238 -12.73 -3.87 -16.63
N LYS A 239 -13.02 -3.60 -15.35
CA LYS A 239 -13.95 -2.54 -14.93
C LYS A 239 -13.21 -1.23 -14.69
N SER A 240 -13.92 -0.12 -14.83
CA SER A 240 -13.38 1.21 -14.49
C SER A 240 -13.02 1.27 -13.00
N ARG A 241 -11.91 1.97 -12.70
CA ARG A 241 -11.40 2.20 -11.33
C ARG A 241 -10.97 0.92 -10.60
N PHE A 242 -10.64 -0.15 -11.35
CA PHE A 242 -9.91 -1.31 -10.87
C PHE A 242 -8.50 -1.32 -11.50
N PHE A 243 -7.47 -1.49 -10.68
CA PHE A 243 -6.08 -1.37 -11.08
C PHE A 243 -5.29 -2.61 -10.67
N SER A 244 -4.36 -3.03 -11.53
CA SER A 244 -3.46 -4.16 -11.26
C SER A 244 -2.27 -3.79 -10.34
N CYS A 245 -2.00 -2.50 -10.17
CA CYS A 245 -0.96 -2.02 -9.25
C CYS A 245 -1.29 -0.63 -8.72
N SER A 246 -0.69 -0.26 -7.58
CA SER A 246 -0.89 1.05 -6.96
C SER A 246 -0.22 2.19 -7.73
N ASN A 247 0.64 1.91 -8.71
CA ASN A 247 1.20 2.94 -9.59
C ASN A 247 0.12 3.44 -10.56
N HIS A 248 -0.58 2.54 -11.26
CA HIS A 248 -1.67 2.92 -12.16
C HIS A 248 -2.81 3.65 -11.45
N ALA A 249 -3.12 3.26 -10.20
CA ALA A 249 -4.11 3.95 -9.38
C ALA A 249 -3.67 5.38 -9.01
N LEU A 250 -2.38 5.57 -8.72
CA LEU A 250 -1.82 6.89 -8.43
C LEU A 250 -1.76 7.77 -9.70
N ASP A 251 -1.34 7.20 -10.83
CA ASP A 251 -1.32 7.89 -12.13
C ASP A 251 -2.73 8.39 -12.50
N TYR A 252 -3.76 7.57 -12.25
CA TYR A 252 -5.16 7.97 -12.42
C TYR A 252 -5.54 9.23 -11.62
N VAL A 253 -5.05 9.37 -10.37
CA VAL A 253 -5.30 10.56 -9.54
C VAL A 253 -4.51 11.77 -10.04
N ILE A 254 -3.23 11.57 -10.37
CA ILE A 254 -2.36 12.63 -10.86
C ILE A 254 -2.90 13.20 -12.18
N ASP A 255 -3.35 12.35 -13.09
CA ASP A 255 -3.84 12.75 -14.41
C ASP A 255 -5.25 13.31 -14.38
N ALA A 256 -6.15 12.80 -13.52
CA ALA A 256 -7.48 13.37 -13.33
C ALA A 256 -7.40 14.87 -13.01
N SER A 257 -6.45 15.23 -12.17
CA SER A 257 -6.30 16.60 -11.70
C SER A 257 -5.62 17.58 -12.65
N LYS A 258 -5.18 17.13 -13.82
CA LYS A 258 -4.70 17.99 -14.90
C LYS A 258 -5.83 18.44 -15.81
N LYS A 259 -7.03 17.87 -15.63
CA LYS A 259 -8.23 18.15 -16.44
C LYS A 259 -9.17 19.15 -15.77
N ASP A 260 -8.91 19.49 -14.52
CA ASP A 260 -9.57 20.53 -13.72
C ASP A 260 -8.70 21.79 -13.71
#